data_AF-A0AAW6JSN7-F1
#
_entry.id   AF-A0AAW6JSN7-F1
#
_cell.length_a   1.000
_cell.length_b   1.000
_cell.length_c   1.000
_cell.angle_alpha   90.00
_cell.angle_beta   90.00
_cell.angle_gamma   90.00
#
_symmetry.space_group_name_H-M   'P 1'
#
loop_
_entity.id
_entity.type
_entity.pdbx_description
1 polymer ?
#
loop_
_entity_poly.entity_id
_entity_poly.type
_entity_poly.pdbx_seq_one_letter_code
_entity_poly.pdbx_strand_id
1 'polypeptide(L)'
;MIDCLNAARYFIARAYEDSMEAEMTNMKVQKLLYYSQSLHLAMYDEPLFAEEIQAWRYGPVCPPAYRFYSEFEANQLPVPSQELLLQIPDDKKKLLEEVWENFGGYHAYLLSDMTHLEFPWKKARKGLLPHASSTKPILLEDLKVLGHQKLDLIERDHPAYQVIMSELVKDACTSESSTRIQKPEMRDWLNSLLD
;
A
#
# COMPACT_ATOMS: atom_id res chain seq x y z
N MET A 1 15.79 -3.48 -3.59
CA MET A 1 15.36 -2.68 -2.42
C MET A 1 15.98 -1.29 -2.48
N ILE A 2 15.27 -0.29 -1.96
CA ILE A 2 15.77 1.07 -1.72
C ILE A 2 15.79 1.36 -0.21
N ASP A 3 16.40 2.46 0.21
CA ASP A 3 16.30 2.97 1.59
C ASP A 3 14.89 3.58 1.82
N CYS A 4 14.28 3.35 2.98
CA CYS A 4 12.97 3.93 3.33
C CYS A 4 12.95 5.48 3.27
N LEU A 5 14.08 6.15 3.53
CA LEU A 5 14.23 7.60 3.40
C LEU A 5 14.18 8.04 1.94
N ASN A 6 14.64 7.20 1.00
CA ASN A 6 14.52 7.53 -0.43
C ASN A 6 13.05 7.49 -0.87
N ALA A 7 12.28 6.51 -0.42
CA ALA A 7 10.83 6.49 -0.64
C ALA A 7 10.14 7.71 0.01
N ALA A 8 10.50 8.06 1.24
CA ALA A 8 9.95 9.23 1.92
C ALA A 8 10.28 10.54 1.21
N ARG A 9 11.53 10.72 0.76
CA ARG A 9 11.97 11.88 -0.02
C ARG A 9 11.16 12.02 -1.30
N TYR A 10 10.91 10.91 -2.01
CA TYR A 10 10.07 10.94 -3.21
C TYR A 10 8.71 11.59 -2.93
N PHE A 11 8.02 11.15 -1.89
CA PHE A 11 6.71 11.71 -1.53
C PHE A 11 6.77 13.18 -1.10
N ILE A 12 7.83 13.57 -0.38
CA ILE A 12 7.99 14.98 0.00
C ILE A 12 8.20 15.83 -1.26
N ALA A 13 9.05 15.40 -2.19
CA ALA A 13 9.25 16.09 -3.46
C ALA A 13 7.94 16.21 -4.26
N ARG A 14 7.18 15.11 -4.37
CA ARG A 14 5.84 15.12 -5.00
C ARG A 14 4.87 16.09 -4.33
N ALA A 15 4.86 16.15 -3.01
CA ALA A 15 4.02 17.12 -2.30
C ALA A 15 4.38 18.57 -2.66
N TYR A 16 5.67 18.91 -2.82
CA TYR A 16 6.08 20.24 -3.27
C TYR A 16 5.71 20.52 -4.73
N GLU A 17 5.85 19.53 -5.60
CA GLU A 17 5.46 19.64 -7.02
C GLU A 17 3.95 19.91 -7.16
N ASP A 18 3.14 19.27 -6.31
CA ASP A 18 1.68 19.43 -6.29
C ASP A 18 1.18 20.58 -5.41
N SER A 19 2.09 21.39 -4.83
CA SER A 19 1.75 22.47 -3.88
C SER A 19 0.95 22.01 -2.65
N MET A 20 1.24 20.79 -2.19
CA MET A 20 0.66 20.11 -1.03
C MET A 20 1.63 20.00 0.16
N GLU A 21 2.75 20.74 0.14
CA GLU A 21 3.80 20.62 1.15
C GLU A 21 3.28 20.86 2.57
N ALA A 22 2.36 21.81 2.77
CA ALA A 22 1.77 22.12 4.07
C ALA A 22 0.99 20.95 4.70
N GLU A 23 0.51 20.00 3.88
CA GLU A 23 -0.19 18.80 4.34
C GLU A 23 0.75 17.60 4.52
N MET A 24 1.98 17.72 4.03
CA MET A 24 2.96 16.65 4.02
C MET A 24 3.69 16.57 5.37
N THR A 25 3.01 15.92 6.32
CA THR A 25 3.52 15.69 7.68
C THR A 25 4.33 14.39 7.79
N ASN A 26 5.13 14.24 8.85
CA ASN A 26 5.79 12.98 9.16
C ASN A 26 4.77 11.82 9.27
N MET A 27 3.59 12.08 9.85
CA MET A 27 2.52 11.08 9.91
C MET A 27 2.07 10.62 8.51
N LYS A 28 1.90 11.55 7.55
CA LYS A 28 1.56 11.21 6.16
C LYS A 28 2.65 10.37 5.50
N VAL A 29 3.93 10.75 5.66
CA VAL A 29 5.08 9.96 5.20
C VAL A 29 4.99 8.51 5.70
N GLN A 30 4.72 8.29 6.99
CA GLN A 30 4.64 6.94 7.55
C GLN A 30 3.53 6.09 6.91
N LYS A 31 2.39 6.70 6.58
CA LYS A 31 1.27 5.99 5.95
C LYS A 31 1.55 5.67 4.48
N LEU A 32 2.19 6.60 3.76
CA LEU A 32 2.60 6.34 2.37
C LEU A 32 3.65 5.23 2.30
N LEU A 33 4.66 5.22 3.18
CA LEU A 33 5.65 4.13 3.26
C LEU A 33 5.00 2.76 3.51
N TYR A 34 3.98 2.71 4.36
CA TYR A 34 3.22 1.50 4.63
C TYR A 34 2.49 0.98 3.39
N TYR A 35 1.81 1.85 2.64
CA TYR A 35 1.17 1.44 1.38
C TYR A 35 2.21 1.04 0.33
N SER A 36 3.33 1.75 0.20
CA SER A 36 4.41 1.39 -0.74
C SER A 36 4.99 0.00 -0.45
N GLN A 37 5.28 -0.32 0.81
CA GLN A 37 5.78 -1.64 1.19
C GLN A 37 4.75 -2.72 0.86
N SER A 38 3.46 -2.48 1.16
CA SER A 38 2.38 -3.43 0.87
C SER A 38 2.21 -3.71 -0.62
N LEU A 39 2.14 -2.67 -1.45
CA LEU A 39 1.96 -2.82 -2.90
C LEU A 39 3.17 -3.46 -3.56
N HIS A 40 4.40 -3.08 -3.16
CA HIS A 40 5.61 -3.70 -3.70
C HIS A 40 5.67 -5.21 -3.40
N LEU A 41 5.34 -5.61 -2.16
CA LEU A 41 5.28 -7.02 -1.78
C LEU A 41 4.25 -7.79 -2.61
N ALA A 42 3.09 -7.21 -2.87
CA ALA A 42 2.04 -7.86 -3.65
C ALA A 42 2.39 -7.98 -5.15
N MET A 43 3.05 -6.96 -5.72
CA MET A 43 3.42 -6.96 -7.14
C MET A 43 4.66 -7.82 -7.44
N TYR A 44 5.65 -7.82 -6.54
CA TYR A 44 6.99 -8.36 -6.84
C TYR A 44 7.44 -9.48 -5.92
N ASP A 45 6.67 -9.81 -4.88
CA ASP A 45 7.04 -10.77 -3.83
C ASP A 45 8.35 -10.44 -3.10
N GLU A 46 8.72 -9.16 -3.13
CA GLU A 46 9.93 -8.64 -2.51
C GLU A 46 9.61 -7.37 -1.70
N PRO A 47 10.31 -7.10 -0.60
CA PRO A 47 10.20 -5.83 0.11
C PRO A 47 10.69 -4.65 -0.75
N LEU A 48 10.05 -3.48 -0.64
CA LEU A 48 10.54 -2.25 -1.27
C LEU A 48 11.81 -1.76 -0.57
N PHE A 49 11.76 -1.75 0.75
CA PHE A 49 12.87 -1.39 1.65
C PHE A 49 12.99 -2.41 2.80
N ALA A 50 14.16 -2.46 3.43
CA ALA A 50 14.50 -3.50 4.41
C ALA A 50 13.99 -3.18 5.83
N GLU A 51 13.74 -1.91 6.12
CA GLU A 51 13.29 -1.45 7.42
C GLU A 51 11.90 -1.99 7.76
N GLU A 52 11.73 -2.47 9.00
CA GLU A 52 10.44 -2.93 9.48
C GLU A 52 9.44 -1.79 9.67
N ILE A 53 8.17 -2.12 9.51
CA ILE A 53 7.05 -1.25 9.87
C ILE A 53 6.44 -1.78 11.16
N GLN A 54 6.26 -0.90 12.14
CA GLN A 54 5.72 -1.22 13.45
C GLN A 54 4.30 -0.68 13.63
N ALA A 55 3.46 -1.40 14.38
CA ALA A 55 2.07 -1.03 14.62
C ALA A 55 1.90 -0.08 15.82
N TRP A 56 2.32 1.18 15.64
CA TRP A 56 2.24 2.22 16.66
C TRP A 56 0.80 2.66 16.96
N ARG A 57 0.63 3.46 18.02
CA ARG A 57 -0.67 3.96 18.48
C ARG A 57 -1.46 4.69 17.38
N TYR A 58 -0.78 5.53 16.58
CA TYR A 58 -1.39 6.33 15.51
C TYR A 58 -1.13 5.73 14.11
N GLY A 59 -1.19 4.39 14.03
CA GLY A 59 -1.04 3.66 12.78
C GLY A 59 0.36 3.09 12.56
N PRO A 60 0.63 2.51 11.39
CA PRO A 60 1.92 1.94 11.03
C PRO A 60 2.98 3.05 10.93
N VAL A 61 4.20 2.71 11.34
CA VAL A 61 5.37 3.60 11.37
C VAL A 61 6.62 2.81 10.97
N CYS A 62 7.39 3.33 10.02
CA CYS A 62 8.77 2.93 9.74
C CYS A 62 9.71 3.74 10.65
N PRO A 63 10.28 3.15 11.72
CA PRO A 63 10.94 3.91 12.77
C PRO A 63 12.14 4.76 12.30
N PRO A 64 13.02 4.29 11.38
CA PRO A 64 14.11 5.11 10.85
C PRO A 64 13.62 6.38 10.16
N ALA A 65 12.61 6.29 9.29
CA ALA A 65 12.00 7.44 8.65
C ALA A 65 11.32 8.37 9.68
N TYR A 66 10.58 7.81 10.64
CA TYR A 66 9.92 8.61 11.66
C TYR A 66 10.92 9.43 12.47
N ARG A 67 12.01 8.81 12.94
CA ARG A 67 13.05 9.50 13.71
C ARG A 67 13.68 10.62 12.90
N PHE A 68 14.07 10.34 11.65
CA PHE A 68 14.66 11.36 10.77
C PHE A 68 13.75 12.57 10.61
N TYR A 69 12.46 12.35 10.36
CA TYR A 69 11.52 13.47 10.14
C TYR A 69 10.94 14.07 11.43
N SER A 70 11.09 13.42 12.58
CA SER A 70 10.60 13.93 13.87
C SER A 70 11.32 15.23 14.30
N GLU A 71 12.56 15.42 13.86
CA GLU A 71 13.34 16.63 14.09
C GLU A 71 12.73 17.89 13.43
N PHE A 72 11.82 17.69 12.47
CA PHE A 72 11.20 18.74 11.71
C PHE A 72 9.73 19.00 12.12
N GLU A 73 9.19 18.38 13.18
CA GLU A 73 7.75 18.47 13.50
C GLU A 73 7.22 19.91 13.71
N ALA A 74 8.06 20.85 14.15
CA ALA A 74 7.70 22.26 14.29
C ALA A 74 7.80 23.07 12.98
N ASN A 75 8.34 22.47 11.92
CA ASN A 75 8.66 23.10 10.66
C ASN A 75 8.08 22.31 9.47
N GLN A 76 8.15 22.91 8.29
CA GLN A 76 7.88 22.19 7.05
C GLN A 76 8.95 21.11 6.81
N LEU A 77 8.56 19.92 6.32
CA LEU A 77 9.53 18.89 5.97
C LEU A 77 10.48 19.38 4.86
N PRO A 78 11.79 19.12 4.95
CA PRO A 78 12.76 19.69 4.03
C PRO A 78 12.59 19.14 2.62
N VAL A 79 12.66 20.04 1.61
CA VAL A 79 12.71 19.65 0.20
C VAL A 79 13.96 18.79 -0.03
N PRO A 80 13.82 17.57 -0.58
CA PRO A 80 14.96 16.73 -0.92
C PRO A 80 15.79 17.33 -2.07
N SER A 81 17.10 17.09 -2.09
CA SER A 81 17.91 17.44 -3.24
C SER A 81 17.61 16.52 -4.44
N GLN A 82 17.77 17.05 -5.66
CA GLN A 82 17.56 16.28 -6.88
C GLN A 82 18.50 15.07 -6.98
N GLU A 83 19.72 15.19 -6.46
CA GLU A 83 20.69 14.08 -6.39
C GLU A 83 20.15 12.88 -5.60
N LEU A 84 19.46 13.11 -4.48
CA LEU A 84 18.86 12.03 -3.68
C LEU A 84 17.71 11.35 -4.43
N LEU A 85 16.95 12.10 -5.23
CA LEU A 85 15.86 11.55 -6.04
C LEU A 85 16.37 10.72 -7.22
N LEU A 86 17.54 11.05 -7.77
CA LEU A 86 18.20 10.28 -8.83
C LEU A 86 18.69 8.90 -8.37
N GLN A 87 18.86 8.69 -7.06
CA GLN A 87 19.24 7.39 -6.49
C GLN A 87 18.09 6.37 -6.50
N ILE A 88 16.86 6.81 -6.78
CA ILE A 88 15.69 5.94 -6.82
C ILE A 88 15.59 5.32 -8.22
N PRO A 89 15.63 3.98 -8.35
CA PRO A 89 15.42 3.32 -9.64
C PRO A 89 14.03 3.62 -10.21
N ASP A 90 13.92 3.71 -11.54
CA ASP A 90 12.68 4.17 -12.19
C ASP A 90 11.49 3.23 -12.00
N ASP A 91 11.72 1.92 -11.87
CA ASP A 91 10.68 0.96 -11.52
C ASP A 91 10.11 1.23 -10.12
N LYS A 92 10.97 1.64 -9.17
CA LYS A 92 10.53 2.01 -7.82
C LYS A 92 9.83 3.36 -7.81
N LYS A 93 10.28 4.33 -8.61
CA LYS A 93 9.55 5.61 -8.79
C LYS A 93 8.14 5.38 -9.32
N LYS A 94 7.94 4.49 -10.30
CA LYS A 94 6.61 4.15 -10.82
C LYS A 94 5.67 3.61 -9.75
N LEU A 95 6.17 2.74 -8.86
CA LEU A 95 5.37 2.28 -7.73
C LEU A 95 5.05 3.41 -6.75
N LEU A 96 6.04 4.23 -6.41
CA LEU A 96 5.84 5.35 -5.48
C LEU A 96 4.85 6.37 -6.08
N GLU A 97 4.88 6.57 -7.38
CA GLU A 97 3.91 7.37 -8.11
C GLU A 97 2.49 6.79 -7.98
N GLU A 98 2.32 5.49 -8.23
CA GLU A 98 1.03 4.82 -8.06
C GLU A 98 0.49 4.99 -6.63
N VAL A 99 1.36 4.89 -5.62
CA VAL A 99 0.98 5.14 -4.23
C VAL A 99 0.58 6.60 -4.01
N TRP A 100 1.27 7.55 -4.65
CA TRP A 100 0.93 8.97 -4.55
C TRP A 100 -0.43 9.27 -5.18
N GLU A 101 -0.69 8.79 -6.39
CA GLU A 101 -1.96 9.02 -7.08
C GLU A 101 -3.16 8.43 -6.31
N ASN A 102 -2.98 7.28 -5.66
CA ASN A 102 -4.06 6.63 -4.92
C ASN A 102 -4.21 7.08 -3.46
N PHE A 103 -3.14 7.53 -2.80
CA PHE A 103 -3.15 7.83 -1.36
C PHE A 103 -2.60 9.21 -0.99
N GLY A 104 -1.82 9.84 -1.86
CA GLY A 104 -1.19 11.14 -1.65
C GLY A 104 -2.19 12.28 -1.49
N GLY A 105 -3.38 12.20 -2.10
CA GLY A 105 -4.45 13.18 -1.93
C GLY A 105 -5.10 13.20 -0.54
N TYR A 106 -4.95 12.15 0.27
CA TYR A 106 -5.60 12.09 1.59
C TYR A 106 -4.85 12.88 2.66
N HIS A 107 -5.59 13.51 3.57
CA HIS A 107 -5.01 14.08 4.78
C HIS A 107 -4.45 12.99 5.70
N ALA A 108 -3.42 13.34 6.47
CA ALA A 108 -2.70 12.41 7.34
C ALA A 108 -3.61 11.68 8.35
N TYR A 109 -4.62 12.37 8.91
CA TYR A 109 -5.56 11.78 9.85
C TYR A 109 -6.44 10.72 9.19
N LEU A 110 -6.95 11.00 7.98
CA LEU A 110 -7.74 10.04 7.23
C LEU A 110 -6.91 8.80 6.88
N LEU A 111 -5.65 8.97 6.47
CA LEU A 111 -4.74 7.85 6.25
C LEU A 111 -4.53 7.04 7.55
N SER A 112 -4.41 7.70 8.70
CA SER A 112 -4.34 7.01 10.00
C SER A 112 -5.60 6.18 10.26
N ASP A 113 -6.77 6.77 10.09
CA ASP A 113 -8.07 6.10 10.30
C ASP A 113 -8.20 4.89 9.38
N MET A 114 -7.85 5.02 8.10
CA MET A 114 -7.81 3.91 7.15
C MET A 114 -6.91 2.77 7.66
N THR A 115 -5.68 3.07 8.09
CA THR A 115 -4.76 2.03 8.58
C THR A 115 -5.22 1.35 9.88
N HIS A 116 -6.02 2.02 10.72
CA HIS A 116 -6.62 1.39 11.91
C HIS A 116 -7.71 0.38 11.55
N LEU A 117 -8.36 0.53 10.40
CA LEU A 117 -9.37 -0.40 9.89
C LEU A 117 -8.74 -1.62 9.20
N GLU A 118 -7.45 -1.59 8.89
CA GLU A 118 -6.78 -2.61 8.09
C GLU A 118 -6.21 -3.76 8.92
N PHE A 119 -6.23 -4.95 8.33
CA PHE A 119 -5.87 -6.17 9.03
C PHE A 119 -4.42 -6.21 9.57
N PRO A 120 -3.37 -5.77 8.84
CA PRO A 120 -1.99 -5.91 9.33
C PRO A 120 -1.75 -5.16 10.65
N TRP A 121 -2.21 -3.91 10.74
CA TRP A 121 -2.09 -3.11 11.96
C TRP A 121 -2.92 -3.69 13.10
N LYS A 122 -4.17 -4.13 12.83
CA LYS A 122 -5.04 -4.77 13.83
C LYS A 122 -4.46 -6.07 14.37
N LYS A 123 -3.94 -6.94 13.49
CA LYS A 123 -3.33 -8.23 13.86
C LYS A 123 -2.11 -8.01 14.73
N ALA A 124 -1.20 -7.13 14.34
CA ALA A 124 -0.01 -6.80 15.13
C ALA A 124 -0.35 -6.26 16.53
N ARG A 125 -1.48 -5.55 16.68
CA ARG A 125 -1.96 -4.98 17.95
C ARG A 125 -2.94 -5.85 18.72
N LYS A 126 -3.17 -7.10 18.30
CA LYS A 126 -4.08 -8.01 19.00
C LYS A 126 -3.72 -8.10 20.50
N GLY A 127 -4.71 -7.90 21.36
CA GLY A 127 -4.58 -7.90 22.82
C GLY A 127 -4.13 -6.57 23.44
N LEU A 128 -3.96 -5.51 22.65
CA LEU A 128 -3.64 -4.17 23.16
C LEU A 128 -4.90 -3.30 23.26
N LEU A 129 -4.93 -2.40 24.24
CA LEU A 129 -5.95 -1.36 24.31
C LEU A 129 -5.78 -0.36 23.15
N PRO A 130 -6.86 0.31 22.69
CA PRO A 130 -6.79 1.26 21.57
C PRO A 130 -5.68 2.31 21.70
N HIS A 131 -5.49 2.85 22.91
CA HIS A 131 -4.52 3.92 23.19
C HIS A 131 -3.14 3.43 23.64
N ALA A 132 -2.93 2.12 23.75
CA ALA A 132 -1.63 1.57 24.17
C ALA A 132 -0.56 1.85 23.10
N SER A 133 0.64 2.23 23.56
CA SER A 133 1.83 2.24 22.70
C SER A 133 2.18 0.82 22.28
N SER A 134 2.86 0.70 21.14
CA SER A 134 3.32 -0.57 20.60
C SER A 134 4.44 -0.31 19.62
N THR A 135 5.47 -1.15 19.67
CA THR A 135 6.54 -1.25 18.68
C THR A 135 6.52 -2.61 18.01
N LYS A 136 5.43 -3.38 18.16
CA LYS A 136 5.30 -4.70 17.53
C LYS A 136 5.43 -4.57 16.01
N PRO A 137 6.31 -5.34 15.36
CA PRO A 137 6.43 -5.35 13.91
C PRO A 137 5.13 -5.84 13.26
N ILE A 138 4.81 -5.26 12.10
CA ILE A 138 3.81 -5.79 11.16
C ILE A 138 4.55 -6.74 10.23
N LEU A 139 4.06 -7.98 10.11
CA LEU A 139 4.71 -9.00 9.31
C LEU A 139 4.61 -8.67 7.81
N LEU A 140 5.67 -8.98 7.04
CA LEU A 140 5.67 -8.80 5.58
C LEU A 140 4.57 -9.62 4.90
N GLU A 141 4.26 -10.83 5.40
CA GLU A 141 3.15 -11.64 4.89
C GLU A 141 1.79 -10.90 5.01
N ASP A 142 1.57 -10.18 6.12
CA ASP A 142 0.34 -9.44 6.35
C ASP A 142 0.27 -8.21 5.44
N LEU A 143 1.41 -7.52 5.26
CA LEU A 143 1.51 -6.40 4.30
C LEU A 143 1.31 -6.87 2.86
N LYS A 144 1.79 -8.06 2.49
CA LYS A 144 1.55 -8.63 1.16
C LYS A 144 0.07 -8.90 0.91
N VAL A 145 -0.62 -9.50 1.88
CA VAL A 145 -2.08 -9.73 1.80
C VAL A 145 -2.84 -8.41 1.65
N LEU A 146 -2.48 -7.38 2.42
CA LEU A 146 -3.04 -6.05 2.24
C LEU A 146 -2.75 -5.50 0.84
N GLY A 147 -1.53 -5.67 0.35
CA GLY A 147 -1.14 -5.21 -0.98
C GLY A 147 -2.05 -5.79 -2.07
N HIS A 148 -2.29 -7.11 -2.05
CA HIS A 148 -3.25 -7.73 -2.98
C HIS A 148 -4.65 -7.13 -2.85
N GLN A 149 -5.15 -6.96 -1.62
CA GLN A 149 -6.44 -6.33 -1.38
C GLN A 149 -6.51 -4.90 -1.96
N LYS A 150 -5.44 -4.12 -1.84
CA LYS A 150 -5.39 -2.74 -2.36
C LYS A 150 -5.28 -2.70 -3.87
N LEU A 151 -4.48 -3.57 -4.48
CA LEU A 151 -4.41 -3.71 -5.93
C LEU A 151 -5.77 -4.04 -6.53
N ASP A 152 -6.52 -4.99 -5.94
CA ASP A 152 -7.86 -5.34 -6.39
C ASP A 152 -8.83 -4.14 -6.32
N LEU A 153 -8.71 -3.30 -5.29
CA LEU A 153 -9.55 -2.10 -5.16
C LEU A 153 -9.17 -1.04 -6.19
N ILE A 154 -7.87 -0.76 -6.35
CA ILE A 154 -7.35 0.20 -7.33
C ILE A 154 -7.79 -0.22 -8.75
N GLU A 155 -7.65 -1.51 -9.08
CA GLU A 155 -8.06 -2.04 -10.38
C GLU A 155 -9.57 -1.86 -10.60
N ARG A 156 -10.41 -2.17 -9.61
CA ARG A 156 -11.87 -2.05 -9.71
C ARG A 156 -12.36 -0.60 -9.83
N ASP A 157 -11.65 0.31 -9.18
CA ASP A 157 -11.98 1.74 -9.18
C ASP A 157 -11.47 2.44 -10.47
N HIS A 158 -10.59 1.79 -11.25
CA HIS A 158 -10.10 2.33 -12.50
C HIS A 158 -11.24 2.51 -13.53
N PRO A 159 -11.38 3.68 -14.18
CA PRO A 159 -12.50 3.96 -15.09
C PRO A 159 -12.67 2.96 -16.24
N ALA A 160 -11.58 2.34 -16.69
CA ALA A 160 -11.61 1.35 -17.76
C ALA A 160 -12.04 -0.06 -17.29
N TYR A 161 -12.10 -0.33 -15.99
CA TYR A 161 -12.32 -1.69 -15.44
C TYR A 161 -13.60 -2.32 -15.99
N GLN A 162 -14.72 -1.60 -15.94
CA GLN A 162 -16.02 -2.13 -16.39
C GLN A 162 -16.02 -2.49 -17.88
N VAL A 163 -15.33 -1.69 -18.70
CA VAL A 163 -15.24 -1.93 -20.15
C VAL A 163 -14.41 -3.17 -20.42
N ILE A 164 -13.21 -3.24 -19.84
CA ILE A 164 -12.28 -4.35 -20.03
C ILE A 164 -12.89 -5.65 -19.50
N MET A 165 -13.47 -5.65 -18.30
CA MET A 165 -14.09 -6.85 -17.73
C MET A 165 -15.31 -7.31 -18.54
N SER A 166 -16.10 -6.40 -19.12
CA SER A 166 -17.20 -6.77 -20.01
C SER A 166 -16.69 -7.47 -21.28
N GLU A 167 -15.60 -6.97 -21.86
CA GLU A 167 -14.96 -7.56 -23.04
C GLU A 167 -14.35 -8.93 -22.70
N LEU A 168 -13.58 -9.04 -21.62
CA LEU A 168 -13.00 -10.30 -21.15
C LEU A 168 -14.07 -11.37 -20.88
N VAL A 169 -15.20 -11.01 -20.26
CA VAL A 169 -16.31 -11.95 -20.02
C VAL A 169 -16.96 -12.39 -21.33
N LYS A 170 -17.16 -11.48 -22.29
CA LYS A 170 -17.68 -11.82 -23.62
C LYS A 170 -16.72 -12.75 -24.36
N ASP A 171 -15.43 -12.46 -24.34
CA ASP A 171 -14.40 -13.27 -24.97
C ASP A 171 -14.32 -14.65 -24.32
N ALA A 172 -14.34 -14.74 -22.99
CA ALA A 172 -14.37 -16.02 -22.28
C ALA A 172 -15.63 -16.84 -22.60
N CYS A 173 -16.79 -16.19 -22.74
CA CYS A 173 -18.06 -16.84 -23.07
C CYS A 173 -18.18 -17.25 -24.55
N THR A 174 -17.44 -16.61 -25.45
CA THR A 174 -17.43 -16.89 -26.89
C THR A 174 -16.26 -17.78 -27.30
N SER A 175 -15.21 -17.84 -26.49
CA SER A 175 -14.16 -18.84 -26.62
C SER A 175 -14.80 -20.22 -26.38
N GLU A 176 -14.72 -21.09 -27.38
CA GLU A 176 -15.07 -22.49 -27.21
C GLU A 176 -14.07 -23.11 -26.23
N SER A 177 -14.37 -23.05 -24.93
CA SER A 177 -13.90 -24.10 -24.03
C SER A 177 -14.53 -25.39 -24.51
N SER A 178 -13.72 -26.22 -25.19
CA SER A 178 -14.07 -27.57 -25.65
C SER A 178 -14.33 -28.56 -24.50
N THR A 179 -14.47 -28.08 -23.27
CA THR A 179 -15.02 -28.85 -22.15
C THR A 179 -16.15 -28.05 -21.50
N ARG A 180 -17.35 -28.19 -22.06
CA ARG A 180 -18.57 -27.98 -21.28
C ARG A 180 -18.54 -29.00 -20.15
N ILE A 181 -18.14 -28.56 -18.96
CA ILE A 181 -18.32 -29.34 -17.73
C ILE A 181 -19.80 -29.68 -17.65
N GLN A 182 -20.12 -30.97 -17.65
CA GLN A 182 -21.51 -31.39 -17.63
C GLN A 182 -22.11 -30.97 -16.27
N LYS A 183 -23.41 -30.62 -16.24
CA LYS A 183 -24.11 -30.23 -15.00
C LYS A 183 -23.84 -31.14 -13.77
N PRO A 184 -23.65 -32.47 -13.90
CA PRO A 184 -23.27 -33.32 -12.78
C PRO A 184 -21.88 -33.00 -12.23
N GLU A 185 -20.87 -32.83 -13.08
CA GLU A 185 -19.49 -32.53 -12.70
C GLU A 185 -19.37 -31.17 -11.97
N MET A 186 -20.18 -30.18 -12.36
CA MET A 186 -20.25 -28.90 -11.64
C MET A 186 -20.83 -29.04 -10.23
N ARG A 187 -21.84 -29.91 -10.05
CA ARG A 187 -22.43 -30.15 -8.72
C ARG A 187 -21.47 -30.89 -7.82
N ASP A 188 -20.78 -31.90 -8.35
CA ASP A 188 -19.82 -32.68 -7.59
C ASP A 188 -18.61 -31.83 -7.17
N TRP A 189 -18.14 -30.94 -8.06
CA TRP A 189 -17.08 -29.97 -7.75
C TRP A 189 -17.50 -28.92 -6.71
N LEU A 190 -18.72 -28.38 -6.80
CA LEU A 190 -19.24 -27.43 -5.80
C LEU A 190 -19.42 -28.09 -4.43
N ASN A 191 -19.86 -29.34 -4.40
CA ASN A 191 -20.00 -30.09 -3.16
C ASN A 191 -18.63 -30.40 -2.53
N SER A 192 -17.59 -30.70 -3.33
CA SER A 192 -16.25 -30.96 -2.79
C SER A 192 -15.54 -29.74 -2.21
N LEU A 193 -16.05 -28.52 -2.47
CA LEU A 193 -15.55 -27.27 -1.89
C LEU A 193 -16.26 -26.88 -0.59
N LEU A 194 -17.35 -27.58 -0.24
CA LEU A 194 -18.18 -27.29 0.94
C LEU A 194 -18.01 -28.34 2.05
N ASP A 195 -17.27 -29.42 1.79
CA ASP A 195 -16.78 -30.40 2.76
C ASP A 195 -15.35 -30.06 3.23
#